data_AF-A0A8C5SJU4-F1
#
_entry.id   AF-A0A8C5SJU4-F1
#
_cell.length_a   1.000
_cell.length_b   1.000
_cell.length_c   1.000
_cell.angle_alpha   90.00
_cell.angle_beta   90.00
_cell.angle_gamma   90.00
#
_symmetry.space_group_name_H-M   'P 1'
#
loop_
_entity.id
_entity.type
_entity.pdbx_description
1 polymer ?
#
loop_
_entity_poly.entity_id
_entity_poly.type
_entity_poly.pdbx_seq_one_letter_code
_entity_poly.pdbx_strand_id
1 'polypeptide(L)'
;MKKEQILNCQFSSWYPCFKRQTIRSVILPIPQNVKDYLLDDGTLVVSGREDPQTITQDGGDEEETEEAVWSDDENTATLTAPEFPEFSLKVEEAIHSLGGSVFPKLNWSAPRDAYWIAMNNSLKCNSLSDIFLLFKSSDFITRDFTQPFIHCNDDSPDPSLNYEVSTTATLPRAAF
;
A
#
# COMPACT_ATOMS: atom_id res chain seq x y z
N MET A 1 -0.97 -6.60 27.45
CA MET A 1 0.32 -6.26 26.80
C MET A 1 0.74 -4.86 27.29
N LYS A 2 2.03 -4.51 27.32
CA LYS A 2 2.47 -3.13 27.64
C LYS A 2 2.76 -2.36 26.37
N LYS A 3 2.49 -1.05 26.31
CA LYS A 3 2.78 -0.21 25.12
C LYS A 3 4.25 -0.24 24.70
N GLU A 4 5.17 -0.29 25.67
CA GLU A 4 6.60 -0.46 25.41
C GLU A 4 6.93 -1.71 24.59
N GLN A 5 6.21 -2.82 24.82
CA GLN A 5 6.42 -4.06 24.05
C GLN A 5 6.02 -3.88 22.58
N ILE A 6 4.94 -3.13 22.32
CA ILE A 6 4.53 -2.77 20.96
C ILE A 6 5.60 -1.90 20.29
N LEU A 7 6.13 -0.89 20.99
CA LEU A 7 7.16 0.00 20.46
C LEU A 7 8.46 -0.74 20.10
N ASN A 8 8.86 -1.72 20.91
CA ASN A 8 10.04 -2.55 20.65
C ASN A 8 9.86 -3.47 19.44
N CYS A 9 8.63 -3.80 19.08
CA CYS A 9 8.29 -4.61 17.91
C CYS A 9 8.17 -3.80 16.60
N GLN A 10 8.36 -2.48 16.63
CA GLN A 10 8.42 -1.67 15.41
C GLN A 10 9.59 -2.06 14.53
N PHE A 11 9.39 -2.02 13.22
CA PHE A 11 10.41 -2.40 12.24
C PHE A 11 11.72 -1.61 12.44
N SER A 12 11.66 -0.29 12.61
CA SER A 12 12.83 0.54 12.94
C SER A 12 13.52 0.19 14.25
N SER A 13 12.80 -0.33 15.24
CA SER A 13 13.38 -0.72 16.54
C SER A 13 14.27 -1.95 16.42
N TRP A 14 13.82 -2.98 15.70
CA TRP A 14 14.54 -4.26 15.63
C TRP A 14 15.39 -4.44 14.37
N TYR A 15 15.04 -3.81 13.24
CA TYR A 15 15.74 -4.00 11.97
C TYR A 15 17.25 -3.68 12.04
N PRO A 16 17.70 -2.58 12.67
CA PRO A 16 19.14 -2.29 12.80
C PRO A 16 19.90 -3.38 13.55
N CYS A 17 19.29 -3.96 14.58
CA CYS A 17 19.89 -5.02 15.41
C CYS A 17 20.03 -6.34 14.65
N PHE A 18 19.05 -6.67 13.80
CA PHE A 18 19.00 -7.94 13.07
C PHE A 18 19.30 -7.81 11.58
N LYS A 19 19.87 -6.69 11.14
CA LYS A 19 20.12 -6.37 9.72
C LYS A 19 20.85 -7.48 8.95
N ARG A 20 21.73 -8.24 9.61
CA ARG A 20 22.48 -9.36 9.02
C ARG A 20 21.69 -10.67 8.92
N GLN A 21 20.58 -10.78 9.64
CA GLN A 21 19.76 -12.00 9.78
C GLN A 21 18.38 -11.85 9.11
N THR A 22 18.09 -10.68 8.54
CA THR A 22 16.83 -10.37 7.88
C THR A 22 17.07 -9.97 6.43
N ILE A 23 15.98 -9.91 5.66
CA ILE A 23 16.00 -9.48 4.26
C ILE A 23 16.39 -8.00 4.22
N ARG A 24 17.11 -7.59 3.17
CA ARG A 24 17.47 -6.19 2.97
C ARG A 24 16.20 -5.34 2.81
N SER A 25 16.11 -4.25 3.56
CA SER A 25 14.95 -3.36 3.59
C SER A 25 15.40 -1.90 3.71
N VAL A 26 14.54 -0.99 3.25
CA VAL A 26 14.67 0.45 3.41
C VAL A 26 13.47 0.94 4.22
N ILE A 27 13.72 1.85 5.17
CA ILE A 27 12.71 2.42 6.05
C ILE A 27 12.53 3.88 5.62
N LEU A 28 11.29 4.25 5.29
CA LEU A 28 10.93 5.59 4.84
C LEU A 28 9.90 6.19 5.80
N PRO A 29 10.14 7.38 6.39
CA PRO A 29 9.13 8.03 7.21
C PRO A 29 7.93 8.44 6.35
N ILE A 30 6.72 8.25 6.87
CA ILE A 30 5.46 8.60 6.20
C ILE A 30 5.13 10.06 6.53
N PRO A 31 5.07 10.95 5.53
CA PRO A 31 4.58 12.31 5.71
C PRO A 31 3.12 12.32 6.17
N GLN A 32 2.75 13.30 7.00
CA GLN A 32 1.40 13.37 7.57
C GLN A 32 0.31 13.43 6.48
N ASN A 33 0.54 14.16 5.39
CA ASN A 33 -0.37 14.22 4.25
C ASN A 33 -0.55 12.87 3.53
N VAL A 34 0.49 12.02 3.48
CA VAL A 34 0.39 10.67 2.92
C VAL A 34 -0.45 9.79 3.85
N LYS A 35 -0.21 9.89 5.16
CA LYS A 35 -1.03 9.18 6.16
C LYS A 35 -2.50 9.56 6.07
N ASP A 36 -2.80 10.85 5.97
CA ASP A 36 -4.17 11.34 5.86
C ASP A 36 -4.85 10.82 4.59
N TYR A 37 -4.11 10.76 3.47
CA TYR A 37 -4.60 10.16 2.23
C TYR A 37 -4.85 8.64 2.31
N LEU A 38 -3.99 7.91 3.03
CA LEU A 38 -4.17 6.47 3.25
C LEU A 38 -5.39 6.17 4.13
N LEU A 39 -5.74 7.07 5.05
CA LEU A 39 -6.91 6.96 5.93
C LEU A 39 -8.19 7.53 5.33
N ASP A 40 -8.09 8.30 4.24
CA ASP A 40 -9.25 8.82 3.53
C ASP A 40 -10.04 7.68 2.86
N ASP A 41 -11.36 7.73 2.94
CA ASP A 41 -12.27 6.73 2.35
C ASP A 41 -12.46 6.94 0.83
N GLY A 42 -11.78 7.94 0.26
CA GLY A 42 -11.81 8.22 -1.16
C GLY A 42 -11.24 7.09 -2.02
N THR A 43 -11.87 6.89 -3.17
CA THR A 43 -11.42 5.95 -4.21
C THR A 43 -9.99 6.27 -4.62
N LEU A 44 -9.15 5.24 -4.68
CA LEU A 44 -7.78 5.38 -5.15
C LEU A 44 -7.79 5.66 -6.65
N VAL A 45 -7.40 6.87 -7.04
CA VAL A 45 -7.21 7.22 -8.44
C VAL A 45 -5.82 6.75 -8.87
N VAL A 46 -5.77 5.68 -9.65
CA VAL A 46 -4.52 5.23 -10.29
C VAL A 46 -4.39 5.95 -11.63
N SER A 47 -3.67 7.06 -11.66
CA SER A 47 -3.30 7.71 -12.91
C SER A 47 -2.43 6.76 -13.75
N GLY A 48 -2.90 6.34 -14.92
CA GLY A 48 -2.08 5.59 -15.89
C GLY A 48 -2.60 4.23 -16.36
N ARG A 49 -3.89 3.91 -16.23
CA ARG A 49 -4.48 2.90 -17.12
C ARG A 49 -5.05 3.61 -18.33
N GLU A 50 -4.28 3.64 -19.41
CA GLU A 50 -4.88 3.78 -20.73
C GLU A 50 -5.71 2.51 -20.92
N ASP A 51 -7.04 2.62 -20.80
CA ASP A 51 -7.92 1.56 -21.23
C ASP A 51 -7.57 1.24 -22.69
N PRO A 52 -7.39 -0.04 -23.07
CA PRO A 52 -7.28 -0.37 -24.48
C PRO A 52 -8.54 0.14 -25.15
N GLN A 53 -8.40 1.18 -25.97
CA GLN A 53 -9.46 1.70 -26.81
C GLN A 53 -10.08 0.50 -27.52
N THR A 54 -11.34 0.22 -27.21
CA THR A 54 -12.18 -0.69 -27.97
C THR A 54 -12.26 -0.13 -29.38
N ILE A 55 -11.42 -0.66 -30.27
CA ILE A 55 -11.58 -0.50 -31.70
C ILE A 55 -12.88 -1.23 -32.02
N THR A 56 -13.99 -0.49 -32.09
CA THR A 56 -15.24 -0.98 -32.67
C THR A 56 -14.98 -1.17 -34.16
N GLN A 57 -14.62 -2.39 -34.55
CA GLN A 57 -14.66 -2.83 -35.93
C GLN A 57 -16.05 -3.39 -36.19
N ASP A 58 -16.81 -2.59 -36.95
CA ASP A 58 -18.11 -2.89 -37.54
C ASP A 58 -18.10 -4.22 -38.32
N GLY A 59 -19.09 -5.08 -38.06
CA GLY A 59 -19.43 -6.20 -38.95
C GLY A 59 -20.00 -7.47 -38.30
N GLY A 60 -21.32 -7.51 -38.12
CA GLY A 60 -22.16 -8.68 -38.43
C GLY A 60 -22.42 -9.77 -37.37
N ASP A 61 -23.71 -9.94 -37.09
CA ASP A 61 -24.42 -11.17 -36.67
C ASP A 61 -24.55 -11.52 -35.16
N GLU A 62 -25.72 -11.14 -34.64
CA GLU A 62 -26.65 -11.85 -33.73
C GLU A 62 -26.08 -12.82 -32.66
N GLU A 63 -26.01 -12.37 -31.41
CA GLU A 63 -26.41 -13.16 -30.22
C GLU A 63 -26.62 -12.24 -29.00
N GLU A 64 -27.82 -12.31 -28.39
CA GLU A 64 -28.21 -11.57 -27.18
C GLU A 64 -27.24 -11.85 -26.04
N THR A 65 -26.41 -10.87 -25.71
CA THR A 65 -25.69 -10.81 -24.44
C THR A 65 -26.11 -9.53 -23.75
N GLU A 66 -26.77 -9.66 -22.60
CA GLU A 66 -27.11 -8.53 -21.73
C GLU A 66 -25.81 -7.92 -21.18
N GLU A 67 -25.20 -7.04 -21.98
CA GLU A 67 -24.09 -6.21 -21.53
C GLU A 67 -24.67 -5.17 -20.58
N ALA A 68 -24.37 -5.31 -19.29
CA ALA A 68 -24.62 -4.29 -18.31
C ALA A 68 -23.77 -3.06 -18.66
N VAL A 69 -24.35 -2.19 -19.50
CA VAL A 69 -23.89 -0.82 -19.71
C VAL A 69 -24.02 -0.13 -18.36
N TRP A 70 -22.90 -0.03 -17.64
CA TRP A 70 -22.79 0.88 -16.51
C TRP A 70 -23.01 2.28 -17.07
N SER A 71 -24.23 2.80 -16.89
CA SER A 71 -24.61 4.16 -17.20
C SER A 71 -23.57 5.08 -16.58
N ASP A 72 -22.78 5.72 -17.43
CA ASP A 72 -21.84 6.79 -17.06
C ASP A 72 -22.69 7.97 -16.55
N ASP A 73 -22.93 7.98 -15.24
CA ASP A 73 -23.64 9.07 -14.59
C ASP A 73 -22.71 10.30 -14.64
N GLU A 74 -23.23 11.33 -15.31
CA GLU A 74 -22.58 12.56 -15.74
C GLU A 74 -22.20 13.44 -14.52
N ASN A 75 -21.25 12.99 -13.71
CA ASN A 75 -20.57 13.79 -12.68
C ASN A 75 -19.14 13.28 -12.42
N THR A 76 -18.43 12.83 -13.46
CA THR A 76 -16.99 12.57 -13.41
C THR A 76 -16.23 13.89 -13.30
N ALA A 77 -16.33 14.54 -12.12
CA ALA A 77 -15.23 15.36 -11.64
C ALA A 77 -13.99 14.48 -11.77
N THR A 78 -13.07 14.89 -12.66
CA THR A 78 -11.79 14.25 -12.86
C THR A 78 -11.06 14.28 -11.54
N LEU A 79 -11.27 13.24 -10.72
CA LEU A 79 -10.63 13.08 -9.43
C LEU A 79 -9.14 12.99 -9.73
N THR A 80 -8.44 14.10 -9.55
CA THR A 80 -7.00 14.14 -9.76
C THR A 80 -6.39 13.45 -8.56
N ALA A 81 -5.65 12.37 -8.79
CA ALA A 81 -4.94 11.67 -7.73
C ALA A 81 -4.07 12.69 -6.97
N PRO A 82 -4.15 12.79 -5.63
CA PRO A 82 -3.25 13.67 -4.89
C PRO A 82 -1.81 13.22 -5.12
N GLU A 83 -0.97 14.16 -5.53
CA GLU A 83 0.43 13.90 -5.83
C GLU A 83 1.31 14.08 -4.60
N PHE A 84 2.24 13.15 -4.39
CA PHE A 84 3.21 13.18 -3.30
C PHE A 84 4.64 13.14 -3.85
N PRO A 85 5.06 14.11 -4.68
CA PRO A 85 6.28 14.00 -5.49
C PRO A 85 7.54 13.68 -4.67
N GLU A 86 7.72 14.30 -3.50
CA GLU A 86 8.86 14.02 -2.63
C GLU A 86 8.85 12.58 -2.09
N PHE A 87 7.67 12.08 -1.70
CA PHE A 87 7.52 10.72 -1.19
C PHE A 87 7.64 9.70 -2.32
N SER A 88 7.06 9.97 -3.50
CA SER A 88 7.19 9.15 -4.70
C SER A 88 8.64 8.93 -5.07
N LEU A 89 9.46 9.99 -5.12
CA LEU A 89 10.88 9.88 -5.43
C LEU A 89 11.61 8.98 -4.43
N LYS A 90 11.39 9.16 -3.12
CA LYS A 90 12.01 8.33 -2.07
C LYS A 90 11.61 6.85 -2.20
N VAL A 91 10.35 6.59 -2.54
CA VAL A 91 9.84 5.23 -2.73
C VAL A 91 10.43 4.59 -3.97
N GLU A 92 10.50 5.31 -5.10
CA GLU A 92 11.10 4.84 -6.34
C GLU A 92 12.60 4.55 -6.18
N GLU A 93 13.34 5.44 -5.51
CA GLU A 93 14.75 5.23 -5.15
C GLU A 93 14.92 3.97 -4.29
N ALA A 94 14.04 3.78 -3.30
CA ALA A 94 14.07 2.59 -2.45
C ALA A 94 13.81 1.31 -3.26
N ILE A 95 12.79 1.31 -4.13
CA ILE A 95 12.46 0.19 -5.02
C ILE A 95 13.65 -0.15 -5.91
N HIS A 96 14.26 0.85 -6.55
CA HIS A 96 15.42 0.66 -7.41
C HIS A 96 16.61 0.10 -6.62
N SER A 97 16.88 0.63 -5.42
CA SER A 97 17.99 0.17 -4.56
C SER A 97 17.84 -1.28 -4.07
N LEU A 98 16.62 -1.81 -4.05
CA LEU A 98 16.25 -3.15 -3.60
C LEU A 98 16.07 -4.16 -4.75
N GLY A 99 16.38 -3.77 -5.99
CA GLY A 99 16.32 -4.66 -7.15
C GLY A 99 15.03 -4.56 -7.96
N GLY A 100 14.31 -3.43 -7.86
CA GLY A 100 13.16 -3.10 -8.70
C GLY A 100 11.83 -3.73 -8.26
N SER A 101 11.83 -4.57 -7.23
CA SER A 101 10.63 -5.23 -6.70
C SER A 101 10.69 -5.32 -5.19
N VAL A 102 9.64 -4.86 -4.53
CA VAL A 102 9.60 -4.75 -3.07
C VAL A 102 8.32 -5.32 -2.48
N PHE A 103 8.39 -5.59 -1.19
CA PHE A 103 7.28 -5.93 -0.33
C PHE A 103 7.10 -4.80 0.70
N PRO A 104 5.99 -4.04 0.66
CA PRO A 104 5.76 -2.94 1.58
C PRO A 104 5.11 -3.42 2.89
N LYS A 105 5.50 -2.81 4.00
CA LYS A 105 4.82 -2.96 5.31
C LYS A 105 4.94 -1.69 6.13
N LEU A 106 4.06 -1.51 7.12
CA LEU A 106 4.18 -0.44 8.13
C LEU A 106 5.08 -0.87 9.30
N ASN A 107 5.08 -0.07 10.37
CA ASN A 107 5.78 -0.30 11.62
C ASN A 107 5.63 -1.75 12.11
N TRP A 108 4.42 -2.33 12.06
CA TRP A 108 4.16 -3.68 12.57
C TRP A 108 3.65 -4.62 11.49
N SER A 109 2.62 -4.21 10.76
CA SER A 109 1.83 -5.09 9.90
C SER A 109 2.15 -4.93 8.42
N ALA A 110 1.95 -6.01 7.66
CA ALA A 110 2.00 -6.01 6.21
C ALA A 110 0.57 -6.20 5.66
N PRO A 111 0.26 -5.70 4.45
CA PRO A 111 -1.10 -5.69 3.89
C PRO A 111 -1.52 -7.06 3.33
N ARG A 112 -1.35 -8.12 4.11
CA ARG A 112 -1.55 -9.51 3.67
C ARG A 112 -3.00 -9.86 3.40
N ASP A 113 -3.91 -9.19 4.06
CA ASP A 113 -5.35 -9.22 3.88
C ASP A 113 -5.81 -8.56 2.57
N ALA A 114 -4.99 -7.68 1.99
CA ALA A 114 -5.27 -6.97 0.75
C ALA A 114 -4.67 -7.62 -0.50
N TYR A 115 -4.04 -8.80 -0.43
CA TYR A 115 -3.34 -9.40 -1.58
C TYR A 115 -4.26 -9.60 -2.82
N TRP A 116 -5.57 -9.74 -2.59
CA TRP A 116 -6.58 -10.00 -3.61
C TRP A 116 -6.85 -8.80 -4.53
N ILE A 117 -6.52 -7.56 -4.11
CA ILE A 117 -6.72 -6.37 -4.95
C ILE A 117 -5.59 -6.20 -5.97
N ALA A 118 -4.43 -6.83 -5.72
CA ALA A 118 -3.29 -6.75 -6.62
C ALA A 118 -3.51 -7.61 -7.88
N MET A 119 -3.12 -7.09 -9.04
CA MET A 119 -3.33 -7.75 -10.35
C MET A 119 -2.77 -9.18 -10.45
N ASN A 120 -1.76 -9.52 -9.63
CA ASN A 120 -1.06 -10.80 -9.66
C ASN A 120 -1.29 -11.63 -8.38
N ASN A 121 -2.29 -11.28 -7.55
CA ASN A 121 -2.50 -11.87 -6.23
C ASN A 121 -1.22 -11.93 -5.38
N SER A 122 -0.37 -10.91 -5.50
CA SER A 122 0.93 -10.85 -4.83
C SER A 122 1.08 -9.54 -4.08
N LEU A 123 1.85 -9.59 -3.00
CA LEU A 123 2.26 -8.42 -2.22
C LEU A 123 3.52 -7.75 -2.79
N LYS A 124 3.88 -8.12 -4.02
CA LYS A 124 4.99 -7.55 -4.77
C LYS A 124 4.55 -6.23 -5.38
N CYS A 125 5.25 -5.16 -5.04
CA CYS A 125 5.05 -3.82 -5.59
C CYS A 125 6.24 -3.39 -6.43
N ASN A 126 5.95 -2.66 -7.50
CA ASN A 126 6.93 -2.09 -8.42
C ASN A 126 6.83 -0.56 -8.51
N SER A 127 5.72 0.02 -8.04
CA SER A 127 5.45 1.45 -8.04
C SER A 127 4.85 1.93 -6.71
N LEU A 128 4.81 3.24 -6.50
CA LEU A 128 4.07 3.84 -5.38
C LEU A 128 2.57 3.50 -5.46
N SER A 129 2.00 3.51 -6.67
CA SER A 129 0.58 3.20 -6.89
C SER A 129 0.22 1.80 -6.42
N ASP A 130 1.08 0.80 -6.63
CA ASP A 130 0.87 -0.56 -6.12
C ASP A 130 0.86 -0.60 -4.59
N ILE A 131 1.76 0.18 -3.96
CA ILE A 131 1.86 0.26 -2.48
C ILE A 131 0.60 0.90 -1.92
N PHE A 132 0.17 2.03 -2.48
CA PHE A 132 -1.05 2.71 -2.07
C PHE A 132 -2.28 1.84 -2.25
N LEU A 133 -2.36 1.09 -3.35
CA LEU A 133 -3.46 0.15 -3.59
C LEU A 133 -3.56 -0.90 -2.49
N LEU A 134 -2.46 -1.56 -2.16
CA LEU A 134 -2.45 -2.55 -1.07
C LEU A 134 -2.73 -1.90 0.29
N PHE A 135 -2.20 -0.72 0.55
CA PHE A 135 -2.33 -0.07 1.86
C PHE A 135 -3.75 0.43 2.11
N LYS A 136 -4.40 1.06 1.12
CA LYS A 136 -5.79 1.52 1.25
C LYS A 136 -6.79 0.36 1.32
N SER A 137 -6.46 -0.81 0.78
CA SER A 137 -7.32 -1.99 0.82
C SER A 137 -7.07 -2.93 2.01
N SER A 138 -6.21 -2.56 2.98
CA SER A 138 -5.83 -3.43 4.10
C SER A 138 -6.33 -2.92 5.45
N ASP A 139 -7.11 -3.76 6.13
CA ASP A 139 -7.55 -3.54 7.51
C ASP A 139 -6.38 -3.61 8.50
N PHE A 140 -5.35 -4.40 8.19
CA PHE A 140 -4.14 -4.45 9.01
C PHE A 140 -3.39 -3.11 9.01
N ILE A 141 -3.30 -2.45 7.86
CA ILE A 141 -2.66 -1.14 7.73
C ILE A 141 -3.49 -0.05 8.43
N THR A 142 -4.81 -0.06 8.24
CA THR A 142 -5.72 0.88 8.94
C THR A 142 -5.61 0.75 10.45
N ARG A 143 -5.51 -0.47 10.97
CA ARG A 143 -5.35 -0.73 12.41
C ARG A 143 -4.00 -0.27 12.94
N ASP A 144 -2.92 -0.45 12.19
CA ASP A 144 -1.60 0.07 12.56
C ASP A 144 -1.66 1.59 12.76
N PHE A 145 -2.42 2.33 11.93
CA PHE A 145 -2.57 3.78 12.05
C PHE A 145 -3.51 4.26 13.17
N THR A 146 -4.59 3.53 13.42
CA THR A 146 -5.72 4.01 14.25
C THR A 146 -5.77 3.38 15.63
N GLN A 147 -5.33 2.12 15.76
CA GLN A 147 -5.51 1.29 16.95
C GLN A 147 -4.27 0.42 17.30
N PRO A 148 -3.03 0.94 17.24
CA PRO A 148 -1.83 0.11 17.49
C PRO A 148 -1.73 -0.43 18.93
N PHE A 149 -2.37 0.23 19.89
CA PHE A 149 -2.30 -0.12 21.32
C PHE A 149 -3.60 -0.70 21.89
N ILE A 150 -4.59 -1.08 21.07
CA ILE A 150 -5.92 -1.51 21.52
C ILE A 150 -5.92 -2.70 22.51
N HIS A 151 -4.89 -3.54 22.48
CA HIS A 151 -4.72 -4.69 23.37
C HIS A 151 -3.70 -4.44 24.51
N CYS A 152 -3.28 -3.19 24.70
CA CYS A 152 -2.44 -2.80 25.82
C CYS A 152 -3.29 -2.57 27.07
N ASN A 153 -2.79 -3.05 28.20
CA ASN A 153 -3.52 -3.03 29.48
C ASN A 153 -2.90 -2.04 30.48
N ASP A 154 -1.96 -1.20 30.02
CA ASP A 154 -1.31 -0.19 30.85
C ASP A 154 -1.96 1.18 30.68
N ASP A 155 -2.21 1.84 31.82
CA ASP A 155 -2.83 3.18 31.90
C ASP A 155 -1.88 4.32 31.50
N SER A 156 -0.75 4.01 30.88
CA SER A 156 0.19 5.00 30.37
C SER A 156 -0.46 5.79 29.22
N PRO A 157 -0.12 7.07 28.99
CA PRO A 157 -0.62 7.79 27.80
C PRO A 157 -0.07 7.15 26.52
N ASP A 158 -0.84 7.24 25.43
CA ASP A 158 -0.36 6.76 24.12
C ASP A 158 0.85 7.58 23.65
N PRO A 159 1.95 6.93 23.24
CA PRO A 159 3.13 7.62 22.75
C PRO A 159 2.87 8.23 21.36
N SER A 160 3.55 9.33 21.05
CA SER A 160 3.57 9.90 19.70
C SER A 160 4.32 8.95 18.75
N LEU A 161 3.63 8.47 17.72
CA LEU A 161 4.18 7.54 16.73
C LEU A 161 4.58 8.27 15.44
N ASN A 162 5.80 8.00 14.99
CA ASN A 162 6.22 8.30 13.62
C ASN A 162 5.97 7.04 12.78
N TYR A 163 5.08 7.15 11.81
CA TYR A 163 4.78 6.04 10.93
C TYR A 163 5.84 5.94 9.83
N GLU A 164 6.16 4.70 9.47
CA GLU A 164 7.19 4.41 8.47
C GLU A 164 6.73 3.30 7.53
N VAL A 165 7.06 3.44 6.24
CA VAL A 165 6.98 2.35 5.28
C VAL A 165 8.32 1.65 5.23
N SER A 166 8.31 0.35 5.51
CA SER A 166 9.47 -0.51 5.28
C SER A 166 9.27 -1.26 3.98
N THR A 167 10.07 -0.94 2.97
CA THR A 167 10.13 -1.68 1.71
C THR A 167 11.22 -2.74 1.81
N THR A 168 10.84 -4.00 1.66
CA THR A 168 11.75 -5.14 1.77
C THR A 168 11.99 -5.73 0.38
N ALA A 169 13.23 -6.05 0.02
CA ALA A 169 13.51 -6.68 -1.27
C ALA A 169 12.73 -7.99 -1.42
N THR A 170 12.11 -8.23 -2.56
CA THR A 170 11.50 -9.55 -2.82
C THR A 170 12.59 -10.58 -3.04
N LEU A 171 12.60 -11.65 -2.24
CA LEU A 171 13.46 -12.79 -2.49
C LEU A 171 13.07 -13.46 -3.81
N PRO A 172 14.03 -14.00 -4.58
CA PRO A 172 13.73 -14.81 -5.75
C PRO A 172 12.96 -16.07 -5.34
N ARG A 173 11.63 -16.01 -5.49
CA ARG A 173 10.67 -17.11 -5.67
C ARG A 173 10.79 -18.28 -4.67
N ALA A 174 10.62 -18.03 -3.37
CA ALA A 174 10.35 -19.11 -2.40
C ALA A 174 9.69 -18.67 -1.06
N ALA A 175 9.19 -17.43 -0.92
CA ALA A 175 8.69 -16.99 0.38
C ALA A 175 7.59 -15.95 0.28
N PHE A 176 6.46 -16.30 -0.34
CA PHE A 176 5.09 -15.88 0.03
C PHE A 176 4.11 -16.89 -0.58
#